data_AF-A0A261C2G6-F1
#
_entry.id   AF-A0A261C2G6-F1
#
_cell.length_a   1.000
_cell.length_b   1.000
_cell.length_c   1.000
_cell.angle_alpha   90.00
_cell.angle_beta   90.00
_cell.angle_gamma   90.00
#
_symmetry.space_group_name_H-M   'P 1'
#
loop_
_entity.id
_entity.type
_entity.pdbx_description
1 polymer ?
#
loop_
_entity_poly.entity_id
_entity_poly.type
_entity_poly.pdbx_seq_one_letter_code
_entity_poly.pdbx_strand_id
1 'polypeptide(L)'
;MRRMAKYDRSYSMQDSPGANGLARRGTQRGCSRSKSTRRGNLGTIASLTFSQKQALNLSWRLLKPQASACFRKIFLELEIASPKVKQIFYKAALVDAFNKDEDNSATMEVHIKLTTKFFDELLSTLDDENEFVAKIRGIGSAHAILAKGSNFSSDIWERLGEIAMERVCSHEVVTKTREASRAWRTLIAILIDELRGGFEGELRQHRKSSSTDQIEMGKVEDEEELHAKLQQLRMDYNHTLPYT
;
A
#
# COMPACT_ATOMS: atom_id res chain seq x y z
N MET A 1 41.62 -29.90 -33.42
CA MET A 1 42.40 -30.30 -32.23
C MET A 1 41.59 -30.01 -30.97
N ARG A 2 41.09 -31.04 -30.29
CA ARG A 2 40.42 -30.99 -28.97
C ARG A 2 41.47 -31.20 -27.88
N ARG A 3 41.44 -30.45 -26.78
CA ARG A 3 41.90 -30.91 -25.45
C ARG A 3 41.05 -30.30 -24.34
N MET A 4 40.27 -31.17 -23.71
CA MET A 4 39.57 -30.97 -22.43
C MET A 4 40.58 -31.04 -21.28
N ALA A 5 40.38 -30.21 -20.26
CA ALA A 5 41.08 -30.27 -18.99
C ALA A 5 40.52 -31.40 -18.12
N LYS A 6 41.42 -32.13 -17.45
CA LYS A 6 41.13 -33.25 -16.54
C LYS A 6 40.83 -32.71 -15.13
N TYR A 7 39.77 -33.24 -14.53
CA TYR A 7 39.45 -33.14 -13.11
C TYR A 7 40.24 -34.22 -12.36
N ASP A 8 40.88 -33.87 -11.25
CA ASP A 8 41.53 -34.82 -10.35
C ASP A 8 40.70 -35.03 -9.08
N ARG A 9 40.56 -36.29 -8.68
CA ARG A 9 39.70 -36.80 -7.61
C ARG A 9 40.56 -37.68 -6.72
N SER A 10 40.81 -37.23 -5.48
CA SER A 10 41.45 -38.06 -4.46
C SER A 10 40.45 -38.43 -3.36
N TYR A 11 40.50 -39.71 -2.97
CA TYR A 11 39.59 -40.40 -2.05
C TYR A 11 40.36 -40.88 -0.80
N SER A 12 39.59 -41.21 0.25
CA SER A 12 39.93 -42.04 1.43
C SER A 12 40.57 -41.29 2.63
N MET A 13 40.31 -41.61 3.91
CA MET A 13 39.82 -42.85 4.56
C MET A 13 38.86 -42.61 5.74
N GLN A 14 38.12 -43.67 6.09
CA GLN A 14 37.32 -43.87 7.30
C GLN A 14 38.20 -44.18 8.53
N ASP A 15 37.76 -43.80 9.73
CA ASP A 15 37.53 -44.74 10.86
C ASP A 15 36.85 -44.06 12.06
N SER A 16 35.96 -44.82 12.73
CA SER A 16 35.33 -44.57 14.06
C SER A 16 35.84 -45.66 15.03
N PRO A 17 35.53 -45.75 16.36
CA PRO A 17 34.46 -45.11 17.16
C PRO A 17 34.87 -44.71 18.62
N GLY A 18 33.95 -44.11 19.41
CA GLY A 18 34.13 -44.02 20.87
C GLY A 18 33.22 -43.07 21.67
N ALA A 19 32.01 -43.56 21.98
CA ALA A 19 31.15 -43.37 23.18
C ALA A 19 31.20 -42.13 24.13
N ASN A 20 29.97 -41.74 24.50
CA ASN A 20 29.47 -41.25 25.80
C ASN A 20 29.57 -39.75 26.15
N GLY A 21 28.39 -39.14 26.37
CA GLY A 21 28.29 -37.97 27.24
C GLY A 21 27.04 -37.10 27.08
N LEU A 22 26.01 -37.41 27.86
CA LEU A 22 25.10 -36.46 28.53
C LEU A 22 24.08 -35.68 27.69
N ALA A 23 22.83 -36.08 27.90
CA ALA A 23 21.63 -35.30 27.63
C ALA A 23 21.70 -33.92 28.30
N ARG A 24 21.45 -32.85 27.51
CA ARG A 24 21.08 -31.55 28.06
C ARG A 24 19.87 -31.00 27.31
N ARG A 25 18.75 -30.92 28.05
CA ARG A 25 17.53 -30.19 27.71
C ARG A 25 17.88 -28.82 27.09
N GLY A 26 17.64 -28.69 25.78
CA GLY A 26 17.68 -27.42 25.08
C GLY A 26 16.30 -26.77 25.09
N THR A 27 16.15 -25.72 25.88
CA THR A 27 14.98 -24.84 25.92
C THR A 27 14.68 -24.33 24.51
N GLN A 28 13.47 -24.61 24.00
CA GLN A 28 12.93 -23.92 22.83
C GLN A 28 12.81 -22.43 23.15
N ARG A 29 13.83 -21.65 22.82
CA ARG A 29 13.65 -20.22 22.58
C ARG A 29 13.17 -20.09 21.15
N GLY A 30 11.86 -19.90 21.00
CA GLY A 30 11.27 -19.37 19.78
C GLY A 30 12.01 -18.10 19.41
N CYS A 31 12.86 -18.19 18.40
CA CYS A 31 13.39 -17.02 17.73
C CYS A 31 12.20 -16.43 16.98
N SER A 32 11.47 -15.52 17.65
CA SER A 32 10.59 -14.58 16.98
C SER A 32 11.45 -13.91 15.93
N ARG A 33 11.24 -14.30 14.67
CA ARG A 33 11.79 -13.62 13.50
C ARG A 33 11.22 -12.22 13.57
N SER A 34 11.94 -11.33 14.24
CA SER A 34 11.78 -9.90 14.06
C SER A 34 11.98 -9.68 12.57
N LYS A 35 10.88 -9.53 11.85
CA LYS A 35 10.86 -8.80 10.57
C LYS A 35 11.29 -7.40 10.94
N SER A 36 12.61 -7.22 11.08
CA SER A 36 13.24 -5.93 11.08
C SER A 36 13.04 -5.41 9.67
N THR A 37 11.91 -4.74 9.48
CA THR A 37 11.77 -3.67 8.50
C THR A 37 12.85 -2.66 8.84
N ARG A 38 14.07 -2.91 8.39
CA ARG A 38 15.03 -1.86 8.11
C ARG A 38 14.52 -1.08 6.90
N ARG A 39 13.36 -0.42 7.05
CA ARG A 39 13.05 0.77 6.28
C ARG A 39 13.79 1.86 7.02
N GLY A 40 15.03 2.12 6.62
CA GLY A 40 15.69 3.36 7.03
C GLY A 40 14.75 4.51 6.66
N ASN A 41 14.60 5.50 7.53
CA ASN A 41 13.78 6.70 7.30
C ASN A 41 13.80 7.07 5.80
N LEU A 42 12.74 6.74 5.07
CA LEU A 42 12.53 7.33 3.76
C LEU A 42 12.33 8.81 4.07
N GLY A 43 13.24 9.64 3.56
CA GLY A 43 13.32 11.06 3.93
C GLY A 43 11.99 11.75 3.66
N THR A 44 11.64 12.78 4.42
CA THR A 44 10.44 13.57 4.15
C THR A 44 10.66 14.48 2.94
N ILE A 45 9.61 15.13 2.41
CA ILE A 45 9.80 16.07 1.30
C ILE A 45 10.69 17.26 1.69
N ALA A 46 10.70 17.63 2.97
CA ALA A 46 11.64 18.60 3.53
C ALA A 46 13.11 18.20 3.40
N SER A 47 13.42 16.92 3.18
CA SER A 47 14.78 16.44 2.92
C SER A 47 15.28 16.76 1.50
N LEU A 48 14.38 17.14 0.58
CA LEU A 48 14.78 17.56 -0.76
C LEU A 48 15.36 18.96 -0.74
N THR A 49 16.59 19.09 -1.23
CA THR A 49 17.23 20.40 -1.41
C THR A 49 16.52 21.21 -2.49
N PHE A 50 16.72 22.54 -2.48
CA PHE A 50 16.22 23.41 -3.55
C PHE A 50 16.66 22.94 -4.95
N SER A 51 17.92 22.52 -5.10
CA SER A 51 18.44 21.97 -6.36
C SER A 51 17.70 20.71 -6.80
N GLN A 52 17.32 19.84 -5.86
CA GLN A 52 16.57 18.61 -6.16
C GLN A 52 15.13 18.93 -6.57
N LYS A 53 14.46 19.86 -5.89
CA LYS A 53 13.13 20.34 -6.28
C LYS A 53 13.14 20.97 -7.68
N GLN A 54 14.16 21.76 -8.00
CA GLN A 54 14.33 22.34 -9.32
C GLN A 54 14.60 21.25 -10.38
N ALA A 55 15.46 20.28 -10.07
CA ALA A 55 15.75 19.16 -10.96
C ALA A 55 14.50 18.32 -11.26
N LEU A 56 13.63 18.08 -10.27
CA LEU A 56 12.33 17.42 -10.45
C LEU A 56 11.46 18.21 -11.42
N ASN A 57 11.26 19.50 -11.17
CA ASN A 57 10.43 20.36 -12.03
C ASN A 57 10.92 20.42 -13.48
N LEU A 58 12.23 20.58 -13.68
CA LEU A 58 12.82 20.65 -15.03
C LEU A 58 12.71 19.32 -15.77
N SER A 59 13.06 18.21 -15.10
CA SER A 59 13.00 16.88 -15.72
C SER A 59 11.56 16.41 -15.93
N TRP A 60 10.61 16.75 -15.05
CA TRP A 60 9.19 16.49 -15.26
C TRP A 60 8.66 17.20 -16.51
N ARG A 61 9.02 18.47 -16.71
CA ARG A 61 8.61 19.22 -17.92
C ARG A 61 9.02 18.52 -19.22
N LEU A 62 10.18 17.86 -19.21
CA LEU A 62 10.69 17.09 -20.36
C LEU A 62 10.10 15.67 -20.44
N LEU A 63 9.77 15.06 -19.30
CA LEU A 63 9.15 13.74 -19.22
C LEU A 63 7.66 13.78 -19.59
N LYS A 64 6.95 14.85 -19.22
CA LYS A 64 5.49 14.99 -19.31
C LYS A 64 4.91 14.67 -20.68
N PRO A 65 5.46 15.12 -21.83
CA PRO A 65 4.94 14.75 -23.15
C PRO A 65 4.95 13.24 -23.42
N GLN A 66 5.80 12.50 -22.71
CA GLN A 66 5.95 11.04 -22.81
C GLN A 66 5.35 10.31 -21.59
N ALA A 67 4.77 11.04 -20.64
CA ALA A 67 4.28 10.48 -19.38
C ALA A 67 3.18 9.45 -19.60
N SER A 68 2.27 9.66 -20.55
CA SER A 68 1.21 8.69 -20.84
C SER A 68 1.77 7.33 -21.29
N ALA A 69 2.81 7.33 -22.13
CA ALA A 69 3.48 6.10 -22.56
C ALA A 69 4.26 5.46 -21.39
N CYS A 70 4.90 6.26 -20.54
CA CYS A 70 5.60 5.80 -19.35
C CYS A 70 4.64 5.12 -18.36
N PHE A 71 3.58 5.81 -17.95
CA PHE A 71 2.59 5.29 -17.00
C PHE A 71 1.82 4.09 -17.57
N ARG A 72 1.54 4.05 -18.88
CA ARG A 72 0.96 2.85 -19.49
C ARG A 72 1.85 1.63 -19.29
N LYS A 73 3.17 1.75 -19.51
CA LYS A 73 4.11 0.64 -19.25
C LYS A 73 4.11 0.24 -17.78
N ILE A 74 4.15 1.22 -16.88
CA ILE A 74 4.10 0.98 -15.42
C ILE A 74 2.83 0.19 -15.04
N PHE A 75 1.65 0.61 -15.49
CA PHE A 75 0.41 -0.08 -15.14
C PHE A 75 0.29 -1.45 -15.79
N LEU A 76 0.69 -1.63 -17.06
CA LEU A 76 0.71 -2.94 -17.70
C LEU A 76 1.64 -3.92 -16.99
N GLU A 77 2.81 -3.48 -16.55
CA GLU A 77 3.72 -4.30 -15.77
C GLU A 77 3.17 -4.61 -14.38
N LEU A 78 2.45 -3.66 -13.78
CA LEU A 78 1.77 -3.91 -12.51
C LEU A 78 0.64 -4.93 -12.65
N GLU A 79 -0.12 -4.92 -13.75
CA GLU A 79 -1.11 -5.96 -14.06
C GLU A 79 -0.48 -7.34 -14.23
N ILE A 80 0.70 -7.41 -14.87
CA ILE A 80 1.46 -8.65 -15.03
C ILE A 80 1.97 -9.15 -13.67
N ALA A 81 2.51 -8.25 -12.85
CA ALA A 81 3.05 -8.58 -11.53
C ALA A 81 1.95 -8.92 -10.51
N SER A 82 0.74 -8.38 -10.68
CA SER A 82 -0.39 -8.58 -9.78
C SER A 82 -1.69 -8.83 -10.55
N PRO A 83 -2.13 -10.11 -10.66
CA PRO A 83 -3.41 -10.44 -11.29
C PRO A 83 -4.62 -9.72 -10.68
N LYS A 84 -4.53 -9.32 -9.40
CA LYS A 84 -5.55 -8.53 -8.71
C LYS A 84 -5.74 -7.16 -9.38
N VAL A 85 -4.64 -6.49 -9.76
CA VAL A 85 -4.69 -5.18 -10.43
C VAL A 85 -5.33 -5.31 -11.80
N LYS A 86 -4.96 -6.36 -12.55
CA LYS A 86 -5.60 -6.69 -13.83
C LYS A 86 -7.12 -6.87 -13.69
N GLN A 87 -7.55 -7.59 -12.66
CA GLN A 87 -8.98 -7.78 -12.40
C GLN A 87 -9.68 -6.47 -12.01
N ILE A 88 -9.02 -5.58 -11.27
CA ILE A 88 -9.58 -4.27 -10.90
C ILE A 88 -9.81 -3.42 -12.15
N PHE A 89 -8.80 -3.27 -13.02
CA PHE A 89 -8.98 -2.50 -14.25
C PHE A 89 -9.97 -3.14 -15.21
N TYR A 90 -10.04 -4.47 -15.26
CA TYR A 90 -11.06 -5.17 -16.04
C TYR A 90 -12.47 -4.89 -15.53
N LYS A 91 -12.70 -4.97 -14.21
CA LYS A 91 -13.99 -4.60 -13.60
C LYS A 91 -14.33 -3.14 -13.86
N ALA A 92 -13.35 -2.24 -13.75
CA ALA A 92 -13.55 -0.83 -14.06
C ALA A 92 -13.97 -0.61 -15.53
N ALA A 93 -13.32 -1.28 -16.48
CA ALA A 93 -13.70 -1.23 -17.89
C ALA A 93 -15.09 -1.80 -18.16
N LEU A 94 -15.50 -2.87 -17.46
CA LEU A 94 -16.87 -3.39 -17.56
C LEU A 94 -17.89 -2.38 -17.04
N VAL A 95 -17.64 -1.78 -15.87
CA VAL A 95 -18.55 -0.75 -15.32
C VAL A 95 -18.62 0.45 -16.24
N ASP A 96 -17.48 0.90 -16.76
CA ASP A 96 -17.36 2.00 -17.71
C ASP A 96 -18.15 1.77 -19.00
N ALA A 97 -18.14 0.55 -19.54
CA ALA A 97 -18.90 0.20 -20.74
C ALA A 97 -20.43 0.35 -20.58
N PHE A 98 -20.93 0.31 -19.35
CA PHE A 98 -22.35 0.57 -19.03
C PHE A 98 -22.58 1.95 -18.40
N ASN A 99 -21.51 2.71 -18.17
CA ASN A 99 -21.58 4.02 -17.57
C ASN A 99 -22.00 5.05 -18.63
N LYS A 100 -22.97 5.88 -18.29
CA LYS A 100 -23.44 6.97 -19.16
C LYS A 100 -22.78 8.31 -18.80
N ASP A 101 -22.05 8.35 -17.70
CA ASP A 101 -21.40 9.52 -17.14
C ASP A 101 -19.88 9.37 -17.27
N GLU A 102 -19.25 10.17 -18.14
CA GLU A 102 -17.80 10.10 -18.39
C GLU A 102 -16.96 10.44 -17.15
N ASP A 103 -17.52 11.14 -16.16
CA ASP A 103 -16.78 11.65 -15.00
C ASP A 103 -16.45 10.57 -13.95
N ASN A 104 -17.14 9.43 -14.00
CA ASN A 104 -17.01 8.35 -13.01
C ASN A 104 -16.25 7.11 -13.50
N SER A 105 -15.40 7.29 -14.52
CA SER A 105 -14.56 6.22 -15.08
C SER A 105 -13.27 6.00 -14.30
N ALA A 106 -12.88 4.74 -14.09
CA ALA A 106 -11.63 4.34 -13.44
C ALA A 106 -10.82 3.33 -14.29
N THR A 107 -10.96 3.39 -15.62
CA THR A 107 -10.19 2.54 -16.53
C THR A 107 -8.69 2.86 -16.48
N MET A 108 -7.83 1.95 -16.96
CA MET A 108 -6.40 2.19 -17.02
C MET A 108 -6.05 3.46 -17.84
N GLU A 109 -6.75 3.70 -18.95
CA GLU A 109 -6.54 4.89 -19.78
C GLU A 109 -6.89 6.18 -19.04
N VAL A 110 -7.93 6.16 -18.20
CA VAL A 110 -8.27 7.28 -17.32
C VAL A 110 -7.22 7.44 -16.22
N HIS A 111 -6.81 6.34 -15.57
CA HIS A 111 -5.75 6.36 -14.55
C HIS A 111 -4.41 6.91 -15.06
N ILE A 112 -4.04 6.67 -16.32
CA ILE A 112 -2.85 7.26 -16.94
C ILE A 112 -2.94 8.79 -16.99
N LYS A 113 -4.10 9.33 -17.39
CA LYS A 113 -4.35 10.78 -17.43
C LYS A 113 -4.37 11.37 -16.02
N LEU A 114 -5.08 10.73 -15.10
CA LEU A 114 -5.16 11.15 -13.69
C LEU A 114 -3.78 11.15 -13.04
N THR A 115 -2.95 10.14 -13.28
CA THR A 115 -1.58 10.07 -12.74
C THR A 115 -0.72 11.21 -13.29
N THR A 116 -0.84 11.52 -14.59
CA THR A 116 -0.09 12.65 -15.19
C THR A 116 -0.50 13.98 -14.57
N LYS A 117 -1.80 14.23 -14.43
CA LYS A 117 -2.33 15.42 -13.75
C LYS A 117 -1.90 15.48 -12.28
N PHE A 118 -1.93 14.35 -11.60
CA PHE A 118 -1.49 14.25 -10.21
C PHE A 118 -0.02 14.65 -10.05
N PHE A 119 0.89 14.22 -10.93
CA PHE A 119 2.29 14.67 -10.88
C PHE A 119 2.45 16.17 -11.19
N ASP A 120 1.64 16.76 -12.07
CA ASP A 120 1.65 18.21 -12.28
C ASP A 120 1.29 18.96 -10.99
N GLU A 121 0.21 18.57 -10.34
CA GLU A 121 -0.24 19.18 -9.10
C GLU A 121 0.74 18.93 -7.96
N LEU A 122 1.20 17.69 -7.80
CA LEU A 122 2.09 17.29 -6.71
C LEU A 122 3.44 18.03 -6.77
N LEU A 123 4.00 18.22 -7.97
CA LEU A 123 5.27 18.94 -8.12
C LEU A 123 5.12 20.45 -7.90
N SER A 124 3.90 20.99 -8.05
CA SER A 124 3.62 22.39 -7.73
C SER A 124 3.57 22.67 -6.23
N THR A 125 3.37 21.64 -5.39
CA THR A 125 3.28 21.77 -3.92
C THR A 125 4.58 21.38 -3.21
N LEU A 126 5.71 21.26 -3.89
CA LEU A 126 6.98 20.80 -3.28
C LEU A 126 7.47 21.69 -2.13
N ASP A 127 7.02 22.95 -2.06
CA ASP A 127 7.37 23.90 -1.00
C ASP A 127 6.35 23.95 0.15
N ASP A 128 5.21 23.27 0.02
CA ASP A 128 4.24 23.05 1.10
C ASP A 128 4.19 21.56 1.45
N GLU A 129 4.92 21.16 2.51
CA GLU A 129 4.98 19.77 2.95
C GLU A 129 3.62 19.21 3.37
N ASN A 130 2.77 20.03 3.99
CA ASN A 130 1.47 19.58 4.46
C ASN A 130 0.54 19.29 3.28
N GLU A 131 0.48 20.22 2.32
CA GLU A 131 -0.33 20.03 1.11
C GLU A 131 0.19 18.85 0.28
N PHE A 132 1.52 18.75 0.12
CA PHE A 132 2.18 17.66 -0.59
C PHE A 132 1.81 16.29 -0.01
N VAL A 133 1.96 16.12 1.31
CA VAL A 133 1.64 14.86 1.99
C VAL A 133 0.13 14.60 1.95
N ALA A 134 -0.71 15.62 2.16
CA ALA A 134 -2.17 15.49 2.14
C ALA A 134 -2.68 15.00 0.77
N LYS A 135 -2.16 15.55 -0.34
CA LYS A 135 -2.51 15.10 -1.69
C LYS A 135 -2.18 13.63 -1.91
N ILE A 136 -0.98 13.19 -1.52
CA ILE A 136 -0.57 11.79 -1.68
C ILE A 136 -1.43 10.85 -0.82
N ARG A 137 -1.61 11.18 0.46
CA ARG A 137 -2.41 10.36 1.38
C ARG A 137 -3.86 10.27 0.95
N GLY A 138 -4.43 11.35 0.41
CA GLY A 138 -5.79 11.37 -0.14
C GLY A 138 -5.99 10.32 -1.23
N ILE A 139 -5.03 10.17 -2.15
CA ILE A 139 -5.06 9.11 -3.18
C ILE A 139 -5.01 7.73 -2.52
N GLY A 140 -4.11 7.53 -1.56
CA GLY A 140 -4.00 6.27 -0.81
C GLY A 140 -5.31 5.88 -0.13
N SER A 141 -5.93 6.83 0.60
CA SER A 141 -7.23 6.68 1.26
C SER A 141 -8.34 6.34 0.27
N ALA A 142 -8.44 7.04 -0.86
CA ALA A 142 -9.47 6.77 -1.86
C ALA A 142 -9.41 5.34 -2.40
N HIS A 143 -8.22 4.75 -2.50
CA HIS A 143 -8.04 3.37 -2.95
C HIS A 143 -8.38 2.32 -1.87
N ALA A 144 -8.59 2.72 -0.60
CA ALA A 144 -8.94 1.81 0.49
C ALA A 144 -10.27 1.08 0.26
N ILE A 145 -11.17 1.66 -0.53
CA ILE A 145 -12.44 1.03 -0.93
C ILE A 145 -12.21 -0.33 -1.61
N LEU A 146 -11.11 -0.46 -2.37
CA LEU A 146 -10.76 -1.64 -3.15
C LEU A 146 -10.25 -2.80 -2.28
N ALA A 147 -9.89 -2.51 -1.01
CA ALA A 147 -9.48 -3.55 -0.08
C ALA A 147 -10.62 -4.55 0.19
N LYS A 148 -11.87 -4.04 0.20
CA LYS A 148 -13.08 -4.86 0.27
C LYS A 148 -13.49 -5.26 -1.15
N GLY A 149 -13.71 -6.54 -1.40
CA GLY A 149 -14.25 -7.05 -2.69
C GLY A 149 -13.25 -7.21 -3.84
N SER A 150 -12.11 -6.51 -3.83
CA SER A 150 -11.05 -6.68 -4.84
C SER A 150 -9.70 -7.13 -4.26
N ASN A 151 -9.65 -7.39 -2.94
CA ASN A 151 -8.45 -7.84 -2.22
C ASN A 151 -7.22 -6.97 -2.48
N PHE A 152 -7.43 -5.67 -2.71
CA PHE A 152 -6.36 -4.70 -2.85
C PHE A 152 -5.65 -4.54 -1.50
N SER A 153 -4.32 -4.57 -1.52
CA SER A 153 -3.51 -4.64 -0.31
C SER A 153 -2.19 -3.88 -0.47
N SER A 154 -1.55 -3.61 0.66
CA SER A 154 -0.38 -2.73 0.76
C SER A 154 0.82 -3.16 -0.12
N ASP A 155 0.94 -4.46 -0.39
CA ASP A 155 1.94 -5.03 -1.30
C ASP A 155 1.81 -4.53 -2.74
N ILE A 156 0.61 -4.14 -3.19
CA ILE A 156 0.41 -3.59 -4.54
C ILE A 156 1.13 -2.24 -4.67
N TRP A 157 1.13 -1.41 -3.62
CA TRP A 157 1.88 -0.15 -3.61
C TRP A 157 3.39 -0.39 -3.66
N GLU A 158 3.89 -1.42 -2.97
CA GLU A 158 5.31 -1.78 -3.02
C GLU A 158 5.72 -2.19 -4.45
N ARG A 159 4.91 -3.02 -5.11
CA ARG A 159 5.14 -3.40 -6.51
C ARG A 159 5.06 -2.23 -7.47
N LEU A 160 4.08 -1.34 -7.29
CA LEU A 160 4.00 -0.10 -8.07
C LEU A 160 5.28 0.73 -7.88
N GLY A 161 5.77 0.83 -6.65
CA GLY A 161 7.01 1.54 -6.34
C GLY A 161 8.24 0.96 -7.02
N GLU A 162 8.41 -0.36 -6.99
CA GLU A 162 9.50 -1.06 -7.68
C GLU A 162 9.49 -0.76 -9.19
N ILE A 163 8.33 -0.92 -9.83
CA ILE A 163 8.16 -0.72 -11.28
C ILE A 163 8.34 0.76 -11.66
N ALA A 164 7.72 1.67 -10.90
CA ALA A 164 7.85 3.11 -11.14
C ALA A 164 9.30 3.58 -10.96
N MET A 165 10.01 3.06 -9.95
CA MET A 165 11.43 3.33 -9.73
C MET A 165 12.25 2.92 -10.95
N GLU A 166 12.06 1.70 -11.46
CA GLU A 166 12.77 1.19 -12.64
C GLU A 166 12.46 2.04 -13.88
N ARG A 167 11.19 2.28 -14.18
CA ARG A 167 10.76 2.93 -15.42
C ARG A 167 11.08 4.41 -15.46
N VAL A 168 10.83 5.14 -14.38
CA VAL A 168 11.08 6.58 -14.32
C VAL A 168 12.58 6.86 -14.20
N CYS A 169 13.31 6.13 -13.35
CA CYS A 169 14.74 6.39 -13.14
C CYS A 169 15.63 5.86 -14.26
N SER A 170 15.11 5.06 -15.19
CA SER A 170 15.81 4.66 -16.42
C SER A 170 15.48 5.56 -17.61
N HIS A 171 14.55 6.51 -17.46
CA HIS A 171 14.18 7.40 -18.55
C HIS A 171 15.29 8.42 -18.81
N GLU A 172 15.64 8.62 -20.09
CA GLU A 172 16.78 9.45 -20.49
C GLU A 172 16.78 10.86 -19.86
N VAL A 173 15.63 11.54 -19.83
CA VAL A 173 15.48 12.88 -19.23
C VAL A 173 15.80 12.93 -17.73
N VAL A 174 15.59 11.82 -17.01
CA VAL A 174 15.88 11.66 -15.58
C VAL A 174 17.35 11.27 -15.37
N THR A 175 17.90 10.43 -16.24
CA THR A 175 19.30 9.98 -16.19
C THR A 175 20.30 11.00 -16.68
N LYS A 176 19.85 12.05 -17.39
CA LYS A 176 20.70 13.16 -17.88
C LYS A 176 21.55 13.80 -16.79
N THR A 177 21.04 13.91 -15.56
CA THR A 177 21.83 14.44 -14.44
C THR A 177 21.73 13.53 -13.22
N ARG A 178 22.84 13.41 -12.48
CA ARG A 178 22.87 12.68 -11.21
C ARG A 178 21.89 13.26 -10.20
N GLU A 179 21.72 14.58 -10.21
CA GLU A 179 20.81 15.29 -9.31
C GLU A 179 19.34 14.93 -9.57
N ALA A 180 18.89 15.00 -10.82
CA ALA A 180 17.52 14.61 -11.18
C ALA A 180 17.27 13.13 -10.84
N SER A 181 18.21 12.27 -11.21
CA SER A 181 18.16 10.84 -10.88
C SER A 181 18.05 10.57 -9.37
N ARG A 182 18.73 11.33 -8.52
CA ARG A 182 18.61 11.19 -7.06
C ARG A 182 17.27 11.71 -6.56
N ALA A 183 16.86 12.89 -7.04
CA ALA A 183 15.61 13.52 -6.63
C ALA A 183 14.40 12.65 -6.97
N TRP A 184 14.35 12.04 -8.17
CA TRP A 184 13.27 11.13 -8.56
C TRP A 184 13.20 9.87 -7.71
N ARG A 185 14.36 9.27 -7.36
CA ARG A 185 14.37 8.10 -6.46
C ARG A 185 13.80 8.45 -5.09
N THR A 186 14.21 9.59 -4.53
CA THR A 186 13.68 10.07 -3.25
C THR A 186 12.19 10.38 -3.35
N LEU A 187 11.75 11.05 -4.42
CA LEU A 187 10.34 11.39 -4.64
C LEU A 187 9.46 10.14 -4.73
N ILE A 188 9.86 9.14 -5.52
CA ILE A 188 9.10 7.89 -5.68
C ILE A 188 9.03 7.14 -4.35
N ALA A 189 10.14 7.08 -3.61
CA ALA A 189 10.17 6.51 -2.28
C ALA A 189 9.13 7.17 -1.34
N ILE A 190 9.15 8.51 -1.24
CA ILE A 190 8.18 9.28 -0.44
C ILE A 190 6.75 9.00 -0.90
N LEU A 191 6.52 9.08 -2.22
CA LEU A 191 5.21 8.89 -2.82
C LEU A 191 4.60 7.55 -2.41
N ILE A 192 5.35 6.46 -2.50
CA ILE A 192 4.86 5.12 -2.20
C ILE A 192 4.61 4.94 -0.69
N ASP A 193 5.49 5.46 0.15
CA ASP A 193 5.30 5.40 1.61
C ASP A 193 4.07 6.19 2.06
N GLU A 194 3.83 7.38 1.50
CA GLU A 194 2.66 8.20 1.85
C GLU A 194 1.36 7.66 1.24
N LEU A 195 1.38 7.11 0.02
CA LEU A 195 0.22 6.41 -0.57
C LEU A 195 -0.21 5.26 0.33
N ARG A 196 0.75 4.46 0.76
CA ARG A 196 0.53 3.37 1.71
C ARG A 196 0.02 3.90 3.05
N GLY A 197 0.61 4.99 3.56
CA GLY A 197 0.23 5.63 4.81
C GLY A 197 -1.24 6.04 4.81
N GLY A 198 -1.71 6.70 3.74
CA GLY A 198 -3.11 7.06 3.54
C GLY A 198 -4.01 5.84 3.47
N PHE A 199 -3.67 4.86 2.63
CA PHE A 199 -4.42 3.61 2.45
C PHE A 199 -4.62 2.85 3.78
N GLU A 200 -3.53 2.61 4.53
CA GLU A 200 -3.62 1.91 5.80
C GLU A 200 -4.30 2.74 6.88
N GLY A 201 -4.17 4.08 6.83
CA GLY A 201 -4.87 5.01 7.69
C GLY A 201 -6.38 4.84 7.57
N GLU A 202 -6.89 4.87 6.35
CA GLU A 202 -8.30 4.70 6.03
C GLU A 202 -8.83 3.34 6.46
N LEU A 203 -8.08 2.26 6.18
CA LEU A 203 -8.47 0.92 6.62
C LEU A 203 -8.57 0.78 8.14
N ARG A 204 -7.73 1.49 8.89
CA ARG A 204 -7.81 1.53 10.36
C ARG A 204 -9.04 2.33 10.82
N GLN A 205 -9.37 3.44 10.16
CA GLN A 205 -10.56 4.23 10.48
C GLN A 205 -11.84 3.42 10.22
N HIS A 206 -11.98 2.79 9.06
CA HIS A 206 -13.14 1.93 8.75
C HIS A 206 -13.34 0.78 9.75
N ARG A 207 -12.26 0.21 10.30
CA ARG A 207 -12.35 -0.82 11.34
C ARG A 207 -12.82 -0.26 12.69
N LYS A 208 -12.36 0.95 13.04
CA LYS A 208 -12.76 1.63 14.28
C LYS A 208 -14.23 2.05 14.21
N SER A 209 -14.67 2.69 13.13
CA SER A 209 -16.07 3.06 12.94
C SER A 209 -16.98 1.83 13.01
N SER A 210 -16.64 0.76 12.27
CA SER A 210 -17.41 -0.48 12.32
C SER A 210 -17.47 -1.14 13.72
N SER A 211 -16.46 -0.92 14.57
CA SER A 211 -16.46 -1.38 15.96
C SER A 211 -17.26 -0.47 16.88
N THR A 212 -17.21 0.85 16.67
CA THR A 212 -18.02 1.83 17.41
C THR A 212 -19.50 1.64 17.10
N ASP A 213 -19.86 1.47 15.82
CA ASP A 213 -21.24 1.23 15.38
C ASP A 213 -21.82 -0.04 16.03
N GLN A 214 -21.01 -1.10 16.18
CA GLN A 214 -21.43 -2.32 16.89
C GLN A 214 -21.64 -2.11 18.39
N ILE A 215 -20.85 -1.24 19.03
CA ILE A 215 -21.01 -0.92 20.46
C ILE A 215 -22.23 -0.03 20.67
N GLU A 216 -22.49 0.93 19.79
CA GLU A 216 -23.68 1.79 19.86
C GLU A 216 -24.96 0.99 19.64
N MET A 217 -25.00 0.11 18.65
CA MET A 217 -26.09 -0.84 18.43
C MET A 217 -26.40 -1.69 19.68
N GLY A 218 -25.37 -2.29 20.30
CA GLY A 218 -25.55 -3.10 21.51
C GLY A 218 -26.10 -2.30 22.70
N LYS A 219 -25.73 -1.01 22.83
CA LYS A 219 -26.29 -0.15 23.88
C LYS A 219 -27.76 0.19 23.66
N VAL A 220 -28.17 0.39 22.41
CA VAL A 220 -29.58 0.65 22.06
C VAL A 220 -30.43 -0.58 22.36
N GLU A 221 -29.94 -1.78 22.03
CA GLU A 221 -30.61 -3.05 22.35
C GLU A 221 -30.74 -3.25 23.87
N ASP A 222 -29.69 -2.96 24.65
CA ASP A 222 -29.72 -3.04 26.12
C ASP A 222 -30.70 -2.03 26.75
N GLU A 223 -30.79 -0.81 26.22
CA GLU A 223 -31.74 0.22 26.70
C GLU A 223 -33.20 -0.13 26.37
N GLU A 224 -33.46 -0.68 25.18
CA GLU A 224 -34.79 -1.16 24.80
C GLU A 224 -35.24 -2.33 25.68
N GLU A 225 -34.35 -3.29 25.97
CA GLU A 225 -34.65 -4.41 26.85
C GLU A 225 -34.92 -3.95 28.29
N LEU A 226 -34.14 -3.00 28.81
CA LEU A 226 -34.34 -2.41 30.13
C LEU A 226 -35.69 -1.69 30.22
N HIS A 227 -36.05 -0.92 29.19
CA HIS A 227 -37.32 -0.20 29.13
C HIS A 227 -38.52 -1.16 29.09
N ALA A 228 -38.42 -2.26 28.32
CA ALA A 228 -39.44 -3.29 28.29
C ALA A 228 -39.63 -3.98 29.66
N LYS A 229 -38.54 -4.29 30.37
CA LYS A 229 -38.61 -4.85 31.74
C LYS A 229 -39.25 -3.90 32.74
N LEU A 230 -38.95 -2.60 32.66
CA LEU A 230 -39.57 -1.58 33.52
C LEU A 230 -41.07 -1.43 33.24
N GLN A 231 -41.49 -1.51 31.97
CA GLN A 231 -42.91 -1.53 31.62
C GLN A 231 -43.61 -2.76 32.17
N GLN A 232 -43.01 -3.94 32.04
CA GLN A 232 -43.58 -5.18 32.58
C GLN A 232 -43.74 -5.10 34.10
N LEU A 233 -42.71 -4.66 34.82
CA LEU A 233 -42.77 -4.45 36.27
C LEU A 233 -43.90 -3.50 36.69
N ARG A 234 -44.15 -2.44 35.90
CA ARG A 234 -45.25 -1.50 36.16
C ARG A 234 -46.63 -2.16 35.99
N MET A 235 -46.79 -3.02 34.99
CA MET A 235 -48.04 -3.75 34.77
C MET A 235 -48.28 -4.78 35.87
N ASP A 236 -47.24 -5.50 36.26
CA ASP A 236 -47.29 -6.50 37.34
C ASP A 236 -47.64 -5.82 38.68
N TYR A 237 -47.00 -4.68 39.01
CA TYR A 237 -47.31 -3.90 40.20
C TYR A 237 -48.78 -3.45 40.24
N ASN A 238 -49.31 -2.94 39.11
CA ASN A 238 -50.71 -2.54 39.01
C ASN A 238 -51.68 -3.72 39.17
N HIS A 239 -51.28 -4.94 38.79
CA HIS A 239 -52.09 -6.15 38.97
C HIS A 239 -52.05 -6.72 40.41
N THR A 240 -51.10 -6.28 41.24
CA THR A 240 -50.87 -6.85 42.58
C THR A 240 -51.51 -6.01 43.69
N LEU A 241 -52.01 -4.80 43.36
CA LEU A 241 -52.79 -3.98 44.29
C LEU A 241 -54.29 -4.26 44.12
N PRO A 242 -54.96 -4.88 45.10
CA PRO A 242 -56.41 -4.96 45.07
C PRO A 242 -56.95 -3.53 45.20
N TYR A 243 -57.77 -3.11 44.24
CA TYR A 243 -58.64 -1.95 44.44
C TYR A 243 -59.43 -2.21 45.73
N THR A 244 -59.33 -1.29 46.69
CA THR A 244 -60.20 -1.21 47.87
C THR A 244 -61.67 -1.24 47.48
#